data_AF-A0A5B0MCB7-F1
#
_entry.id   AF-A0A5B0MCB7-F1
#
_cell.length_a   1.000
_cell.length_b   1.000
_cell.length_c   1.000
_cell.angle_alpha   90.00
_cell.angle_beta   90.00
_cell.angle_gamma   90.00
#
_symmetry.space_group_name_H-M   'P 1'
#
loop_
_entity.id
_entity.type
_entity.pdbx_description
1 polymer ?
#
loop_
_entity_poly.entity_id
_entity_poly.type
_entity_poly.pdbx_seq_one_letter_code
_entity_poly.pdbx_strand_id
1 'polypeptide(L)'
;METPQQDRVQEIANALSNLQINHQTEQQRSEFLTNEISSLKMDLNSIKLTLQDVTQRLLAFHHQLSNFQIPVPAPPPPPPPHPAFSAVSLMPHASFSGNPKEINQFIYFVKDRLIEAESCFLNEKRECSSPRFRY
;
A
#
# COMPACT_ATOMS: atom_id res chain seq x y z
N MET A 1 -78.64 5.27 10.80
CA MET A 1 -78.05 5.85 9.58
C MET A 1 -76.91 6.72 10.04
N GLU A 2 -75.67 6.28 9.85
CA GLU A 2 -74.51 7.12 10.15
C GLU A 2 -74.51 8.31 9.18
N THR A 3 -74.19 9.49 9.70
CA THR A 3 -74.26 10.72 8.90
C THR A 3 -72.94 10.89 8.13
N PRO A 4 -72.94 11.47 6.91
CA PRO A 4 -71.73 11.67 6.10
C PRO A 4 -70.60 12.44 6.80
N GLN A 5 -70.94 13.16 7.86
CA GLN A 5 -69.99 13.90 8.70
C GLN A 5 -69.23 12.97 9.66
N GLN A 6 -69.85 11.88 10.13
CA GLN A 6 -69.21 10.89 10.99
C GLN A 6 -68.17 10.06 10.23
N ASP A 7 -68.45 9.71 8.97
CA ASP A 7 -67.48 9.05 8.09
C ASP A 7 -66.21 9.90 7.87
N ARG A 8 -66.37 11.21 7.66
CA ARG A 8 -65.23 12.13 7.51
C ARG A 8 -64.39 12.23 8.78
N VAL A 9 -65.03 12.27 9.95
CA VAL A 9 -64.32 12.30 11.23
C VAL A 9 -63.54 10.99 11.43
N GLN A 10 -64.13 9.85 11.05
CA GLN A 10 -63.47 8.56 11.12
C GLN A 10 -62.28 8.45 10.16
N GLU A 11 -62.42 8.95 8.93
CA GLU A 11 -61.30 9.01 7.97
C GLU A 11 -60.14 9.86 8.50
N ILE A 12 -60.43 11.02 9.07
CA ILE A 12 -59.41 11.88 9.67
C ILE A 12 -58.73 11.16 10.85
N ALA A 13 -59.50 10.50 11.72
CA ALA A 13 -58.94 9.72 12.82
C ALA A 13 -58.00 8.61 12.33
N ASN A 14 -58.40 7.89 11.28
CA ASN A 14 -57.59 6.84 10.66
C ASN A 14 -56.32 7.41 10.02
N ALA A 15 -56.42 8.54 9.32
CA ALA A 15 -55.28 9.22 8.70
C ALA A 15 -54.26 9.71 9.77
N LEU A 16 -54.75 10.27 10.88
CA LEU A 16 -53.91 10.69 12.00
C LEU A 16 -53.23 9.50 12.68
N SER A 17 -53.95 8.40 12.88
CA SER A 17 -53.39 7.16 13.41
C SER A 17 -52.26 6.61 12.53
N ASN A 18 -52.50 6.54 11.21
CA ASN A 18 -51.48 6.11 10.26
C ASN A 18 -50.26 7.03 10.24
N LEU A 19 -50.49 8.35 10.32
CA LEU A 19 -49.40 9.33 10.39
C LEU A 19 -48.56 9.14 11.66
N GLN A 20 -49.20 8.88 12.80
CA GLN A 20 -48.51 8.62 14.06
C GLN A 20 -47.66 7.34 14.00
N ILE A 21 -48.20 6.26 13.43
CA ILE A 21 -47.47 4.99 13.24
C ILE A 21 -46.25 5.21 12.33
N ASN A 22 -46.44 5.95 11.23
CA ASN A 22 -45.37 6.24 10.28
C ASN A 22 -44.27 7.08 10.93
N HIS A 23 -44.65 8.13 11.68
CA HIS A 23 -43.70 8.95 12.44
C HIS A 23 -42.86 8.11 13.42
N GLN A 24 -43.48 7.19 14.16
CA GLN A 24 -42.76 6.29 15.08
C GLN A 24 -41.79 5.36 14.32
N THR A 25 -42.22 4.83 13.19
CA THR A 25 -41.40 3.95 12.36
C THR A 25 -40.18 4.68 11.81
N GLU A 26 -40.36 5.88 11.26
CA GLU A 26 -39.27 6.71 10.76
C GLU A 26 -38.34 7.17 11.87
N GLN A 27 -38.86 7.45 13.07
CA GLN A 27 -38.04 7.77 14.24
C GLN A 27 -37.13 6.60 14.61
N GLN A 28 -37.66 5.37 14.69
CA GLN A 28 -36.86 4.17 14.95
C GLN A 28 -35.80 3.93 13.87
N ARG A 29 -36.17 4.14 12.59
CA ARG A 29 -35.24 4.05 11.46
C ARG A 29 -34.10 5.07 11.58
N SER A 30 -34.41 6.31 11.96
CA SER A 30 -33.42 7.37 12.17
C SER A 30 -32.47 7.03 13.32
N GLU A 31 -32.98 6.52 14.43
CA GLU A 31 -32.18 6.07 15.58
C GLU A 31 -31.24 4.92 15.19
N PHE A 32 -31.75 3.94 14.43
CA PHE A 32 -30.94 2.85 13.91
C PHE A 32 -29.79 3.35 13.02
N LEU A 33 -30.07 4.22 12.05
CA LEU A 33 -29.04 4.79 11.17
C LEU A 33 -28.02 5.63 11.95
N THR A 34 -28.46 6.36 12.97
CA THR A 34 -27.57 7.12 13.86
C THR A 34 -26.59 6.20 14.60
N ASN A 35 -27.08 5.05 15.07
CA ASN A 35 -26.26 4.04 15.72
C ASN A 35 -25.28 3.39 14.75
N GLU A 36 -25.71 3.03 13.53
CA GLU A 36 -24.81 2.51 12.49
C GLU A 36 -23.71 3.50 12.13
N ILE A 37 -24.05 4.78 11.94
CA ILE A 37 -23.06 5.84 11.67
C ILE A 37 -22.06 5.95 12.82
N SER A 38 -22.52 5.85 14.06
CA SER A 38 -21.65 5.89 15.24
C SER A 38 -20.71 4.68 15.29
N SER A 39 -21.20 3.49 14.95
CA SER A 39 -20.38 2.28 14.82
C SER A 39 -19.30 2.44 13.75
N LEU A 40 -19.69 2.87 12.54
CA LEU A 40 -18.76 3.09 11.44
C LEU A 40 -17.67 4.12 11.77
N LYS A 41 -18.02 5.17 12.53
CA LYS A 41 -17.03 6.14 13.03
C LYS A 41 -16.01 5.51 13.97
N MET A 42 -16.44 4.58 14.83
CA MET A 42 -15.52 3.84 15.72
C MET A 42 -14.59 2.93 14.92
N ASP A 43 -15.12 2.19 13.94
CA ASP A 43 -14.34 1.31 13.08
C ASP A 43 -13.30 2.09 12.26
N LEU A 44 -13.70 3.23 11.70
CA LEU A 44 -12.78 4.12 10.97
C LEU A 44 -11.65 4.61 11.88
N ASN A 45 -11.96 5.01 13.12
CA ASN A 45 -10.94 5.41 14.09
C ASN A 45 -9.98 4.26 14.43
N SER A 46 -10.48 3.03 14.57
CA SER A 46 -9.66 1.84 14.80
C SER A 46 -8.71 1.56 13.62
N ILE A 47 -9.21 1.65 12.39
CA ILE A 47 -8.40 1.51 11.17
C ILE A 47 -7.32 2.59 11.12
N LYS A 48 -7.68 3.85 11.41
CA LYS A 48 -6.73 4.97 11.44
C LYS A 48 -5.59 4.72 12.43
N LEU A 49 -5.90 4.25 13.65
CA LEU A 49 -4.90 3.94 14.67
C LEU A 49 -3.99 2.78 14.21
N THR A 50 -4.57 1.75 13.60
CA THR A 50 -3.81 0.61 13.06
C THR A 50 -2.85 1.05 11.96
N LEU A 51 -3.30 1.90 11.03
CA LEU A 51 -2.44 2.44 9.97
C LEU A 51 -1.30 3.30 10.53
N GLN A 52 -1.59 4.11 11.55
CA GLN A 52 -0.57 4.91 12.23
C GLN A 52 0.49 4.03 12.90
N ASP A 53 0.07 2.94 13.56
CA ASP A 53 0.98 1.97 14.16
C ASP A 53 1.85 1.25 13.11
N VAL A 54 1.25 0.76 12.02
CA VAL A 54 2.00 0.14 10.91
C VAL A 54 3.01 1.11 10.31
N THR A 55 2.61 2.38 10.11
CA THR A 55 3.51 3.42 9.60
C THR A 55 4.70 3.65 10.53
N GLN A 56 4.47 3.74 11.84
CA GLN A 56 5.54 3.90 12.83
C GLN A 56 6.49 2.71 12.85
N ARG A 57 5.96 1.48 12.79
CA ARG A 57 6.80 0.27 12.73
C ARG A 57 7.65 0.21 11.46
N LEU A 58 7.09 0.61 10.32
CA LEU A 58 7.84 0.67 9.06
C LEU A 58 8.97 1.70 9.13
N LEU A 59 8.72 2.89 9.70
CA LEU A 59 9.76 3.90 9.92
C LEU A 59 10.86 3.39 10.86
N ALA A 60 10.49 2.74 11.96
CA ALA A 60 11.46 2.14 12.87
C ALA A 60 12.31 1.07 12.16
N PHE A 61 11.69 0.22 11.34
CA PHE A 61 12.39 -0.77 10.54
C PHE A 61 13.38 -0.14 9.55
N HIS A 62 12.99 0.93 8.85
CA HIS A 62 13.91 1.67 7.98
C HIS A 62 15.11 2.25 8.73
N HIS A 63 14.90 2.83 9.91
CA HIS A 63 16.01 3.31 10.74
C HIS A 63 16.95 2.17 11.15
N GLN A 64 16.40 1.00 11.52
CA GLN A 64 17.24 -0.16 11.83
C GLN A 64 18.07 -0.59 10.63
N LEU A 65 17.48 -0.67 9.44
CA LEU A 65 18.22 -0.98 8.20
C LEU A 65 19.32 0.05 7.90
N SER A 66 19.07 1.34 8.14
CA SER A 66 20.09 2.38 8.00
C SER A 66 21.27 2.17 8.95
N ASN A 67 21.02 1.69 10.17
CA ASN A 67 22.09 1.39 11.13
C ASN A 67 22.92 0.15 10.74
N PHE A 68 22.41 -0.72 9.86
CA PHE A 68 23.16 -1.82 9.25
C PHE A 68 23.96 -1.38 8.01
N GLN A 69 23.86 -0.11 7.57
CA GLN A 69 24.84 0.41 6.62
C GLN A 69 26.20 0.44 7.32
N ILE A 70 27.04 -0.53 6.96
CA ILE A 70 28.46 -0.60 7.26
C ILE A 70 29.03 0.81 7.03
N PRO A 71 29.77 1.40 7.98
CA PRO A 71 30.46 2.66 7.73
C PRO A 71 31.38 2.41 6.54
N VAL A 72 31.03 2.98 5.38
CA VAL A 72 31.89 2.98 4.21
C VAL A 72 33.16 3.69 4.67
N PRO A 73 34.33 3.02 4.69
CA PRO A 73 35.59 3.72 4.93
C PRO A 73 35.69 4.84 3.90
N ALA A 74 36.24 5.99 4.29
CA ALA A 74 36.44 7.13 3.38
C ALA A 74 36.90 6.64 1.99
N PRO A 75 36.33 7.17 0.89
CA PRO A 75 36.58 6.65 -0.44
C PRO A 75 38.09 6.67 -0.71
N PRO A 76 38.70 5.55 -1.17
CA PRO A 76 40.11 5.55 -1.52
C PRO A 76 40.38 6.56 -2.64
N PRO A 77 41.59 7.15 -2.71
CA PRO A 77 41.95 8.12 -3.74
C PRO A 77 41.66 7.55 -5.14
N PRO A 78 41.22 8.39 -6.09
CA PRO A 78 40.82 7.92 -7.42
C PRO A 78 41.99 7.19 -8.10
N PRO A 79 41.79 5.98 -8.64
CA PRO A 79 42.82 5.29 -9.40
C PRO A 79 43.14 6.08 -10.70
N PRO A 80 44.38 5.97 -11.21
CA PRO A 80 44.78 6.63 -12.44
C PRO A 80 43.86 6.23 -13.60
N PRO A 81 43.72 7.09 -14.64
CA PRO A 81 42.75 6.87 -15.71
C PRO A 81 43.14 5.62 -16.52
N HIS A 82 42.47 4.50 -16.25
CA HIS A 82 42.55 3.31 -17.07
C HIS A 82 41.55 3.41 -18.23
N PRO A 83 41.96 3.10 -19.47
CA PRO A 83 41.07 3.14 -20.62
C PRO A 83 40.01 2.02 -20.53
N ALA A 84 38.76 2.45 -20.43
CA ALA A 84 37.52 1.75 -20.81
C ALA A 84 37.29 0.31 -20.28
N PHE A 85 36.59 0.20 -19.15
CA PHE A 85 35.52 -0.79 -18.97
C PHE A 85 34.17 -0.10 -19.11
N SER A 86 33.88 0.36 -20.32
CA SER A 86 32.56 0.85 -20.72
C SER A 86 31.74 -0.34 -21.22
N ALA A 87 31.34 -1.24 -20.31
CA ALA A 87 30.53 -2.40 -20.71
C ALA A 87 29.55 -2.93 -19.65
N VAL A 88 29.11 -2.08 -18.71
CA VAL A 88 27.75 -2.19 -18.18
C VAL A 88 27.28 -0.77 -17.98
N SER A 89 26.38 -0.30 -18.84
CA SER A 89 25.67 0.94 -18.59
C SER A 89 24.93 0.76 -17.26
N LEU A 90 25.46 1.36 -16.19
CA LEU A 90 24.71 1.63 -14.97
C LEU A 90 23.55 2.53 -15.39
N MET A 91 22.48 1.91 -15.88
CA MET A 91 21.24 2.62 -16.17
C MET A 91 20.77 3.17 -14.83
N PRO A 92 20.79 4.49 -14.63
CA PRO A 92 20.40 5.07 -13.34
C PRO A 92 18.96 4.65 -13.07
N HIS A 93 18.63 4.33 -11.82
CA HIS A 93 17.28 3.94 -11.38
C HIS A 93 16.16 4.96 -11.73
N ALA A 94 16.51 6.08 -12.38
CA ALA A 94 15.62 7.14 -12.85
C ALA A 94 14.74 6.77 -14.07
N SER A 95 14.76 5.53 -14.58
CA SER A 95 13.95 5.15 -15.75
C SER A 95 12.62 4.44 -15.44
N PHE A 96 12.28 4.21 -14.17
CA PHE A 96 10.95 3.68 -13.82
C PHE A 96 10.07 4.82 -13.32
N SER A 97 9.01 5.11 -14.04
CA SER A 97 8.07 6.22 -13.79
C SER A 97 7.29 6.10 -12.47
N GLY A 98 7.50 5.03 -11.68
CA GLY A 98 6.63 4.66 -10.57
C GLY A 98 5.25 4.16 -11.03
N ASN A 99 5.09 3.81 -12.30
CA ASN A 99 3.83 3.34 -12.86
C ASN A 99 3.59 1.87 -12.43
N PRO A 100 2.50 1.57 -11.70
CA PRO A 100 2.22 0.21 -11.22
C PRO A 100 1.99 -0.80 -12.36
N LYS A 101 1.75 -0.36 -13.60
CA LYS A 101 1.66 -1.26 -14.76
C LYS A 101 3.01 -1.82 -15.22
N GLU A 102 4.12 -1.19 -14.83
CA GLU A 102 5.49 -1.58 -15.22
C GLU A 102 6.16 -2.49 -14.18
N ILE A 103 5.50 -2.71 -13.04
CA ILE A 103 6.08 -3.44 -11.91
C ILE A 103 6.37 -4.90 -12.23
N ASN A 104 5.51 -5.53 -13.03
CA ASN A 104 5.74 -6.89 -13.51
C ASN A 104 6.97 -6.96 -14.41
N GLN A 105 7.16 -5.96 -15.27
CA GLN A 105 8.31 -5.86 -16.17
C GLN A 105 9.61 -5.60 -15.40
N PHE A 106 9.55 -4.79 -14.34
CA PHE A 106 10.65 -4.59 -13.40
C PHE A 106 11.01 -5.89 -12.66
N ILE A 107 10.02 -6.65 -12.17
CA ILE A 107 10.25 -7.96 -11.54
C ILE A 107 10.94 -8.92 -12.52
N TYR A 108 10.50 -8.96 -13.78
CA TYR A 108 11.15 -9.79 -14.80
C TYR A 108 12.58 -9.34 -15.08
N PHE A 109 12.83 -8.04 -15.20
CA PHE A 109 14.18 -7.49 -15.40
C PHE A 109 15.13 -7.84 -14.24
N VAL A 110 14.67 -7.71 -12.99
CA VAL A 110 15.47 -8.07 -11.81
C VAL A 110 15.79 -9.56 -11.81
N LYS A 111 14.81 -10.42 -12.15
CA LYS A 111 15.03 -11.87 -12.26
C LYS A 111 16.06 -12.21 -13.34
N ASP A 112 15.96 -11.58 -14.52
CA ASP A 112 16.90 -11.81 -15.62
C ASP A 112 18.33 -11.42 -15.23
N ARG A 113 18.49 -10.26 -14.58
CA ARG A 113 19.79 -9.81 -14.06
C ARG A 113 20.32 -10.68 -12.94
N LEU A 114 19.45 -11.24 -12.08
CA LEU A 114 19.86 -12.17 -11.04
C LEU A 114 20.38 -13.48 -11.64
N ILE A 115 19.71 -14.01 -12.67
CA ILE A 115 20.12 -15.23 -13.39
C ILE A 115 21.44 -15.00 -14.15
N GLU A 116 21.60 -13.84 -14.78
CA GLU A 116 22.85 -13.45 -15.43
C GLU A 116 24.00 -13.39 -14.41
N ALA A 117 23.76 -12.77 -13.25
CA ALA A 117 24.74 -12.70 -12.16
C ALA A 117 24.99 -14.05 -11.46
N GLU A 118 24.01 -14.97 -11.42
CA GLU A 118 24.14 -16.31 -10.85
C GLU A 118 25.26 -17.12 -11.53
N SER A 119 25.47 -16.90 -12.84
CA SER A 119 26.59 -17.49 -13.57
C SER A 119 27.97 -16.99 -13.09
N CYS A 120 28.06 -15.75 -12.58
CA CYS A 120 29.27 -15.22 -11.95
C CYS A 120 29.49 -15.83 -10.56
N PHE A 121 28.44 -16.03 -9.77
CA PHE A 121 28.52 -16.64 -8.44
C PHE A 121 28.86 -18.15 -8.47
N LEU A 122 28.46 -18.87 -9.52
CA LEU A 122 28.83 -20.27 -9.71
C LEU A 122 30.31 -20.47 -10.08
N ASN A 123 30.94 -19.47 -10.72
CA ASN A 123 32.34 -19.53 -11.12
C ASN A 123 33.32 -19.03 -10.05
N GLU A 124 32.89 -18.27 -9.05
CA GLU A 124 33.77 -17.85 -7.94
C GLU A 124 34.27 -19.02 -7.07
N LYS A 125 33.63 -20.20 -7.12
CA LYS A 125 34.11 -21.39 -6.39
C LYS A 125 35.14 -22.24 -7.16
N ARG A 126 35.45 -21.90 -8.42
CA ARG A 126 36.54 -22.51 -9.17
C ARG A 126 37.42 -21.44 -9.80
N GLU A 127 38.30 -20.92 -8.95
CA GLU A 127 39.57 -20.33 -9.34
C GLU A 127 39.45 -19.00 -10.11
N CYS A 128 39.96 -17.93 -9.50
CA CYS A 128 40.87 -17.03 -10.21
C CYS A 128 42.02 -17.86 -10.82
N SER A 129 41.69 -18.69 -11.81
CA SER A 129 42.64 -19.44 -12.62
C SER A 129 43.08 -18.49 -13.69
N SER A 130 44.14 -17.75 -13.36
CA SER A 130 45.02 -17.14 -14.34
C SER A 130 45.31 -18.16 -15.46
N PRO A 131 44.90 -17.91 -16.72
CA PRO A 131 45.54 -18.54 -17.84
C PRO A 131 46.78 -17.72 -18.14
N ARG A 132 47.93 -18.29 -17.80
CA ARG A 132 49.25 -17.89 -18.28
C ARG A 132 49.18 -17.40 -19.73
N PHE A 133 49.63 -16.18 -19.99
CA PHE A 133 50.32 -15.88 -21.23
C PHE A 133 51.83 -15.91 -20.97
N ARG A 134 52.45 -16.94 -21.58
CA ARG A 134 53.89 -16.98 -21.94
C ARG A 134 54.18 -15.73 -22.78
N TYR A 135 55.28 -15.03 -22.63
CA TYR A 135 56.68 -15.40 -22.84
C TYR A 135 57.59 -14.64 -21.88
#